data_AF-A0AAJ1JJI9-F1
#
_entry.id   AF-A0AAJ1JJI9-F1
#
_cell.length_a   1.000
_cell.length_b   1.000
_cell.length_c   1.000
_cell.angle_alpha   90.00
_cell.angle_beta   90.00
_cell.angle_gamma   90.00
#
_symmetry.space_group_name_H-M   'P 1'
#
loop_
_entity.id
_entity.type
_entity.pdbx_description
1 polymer ?
#
loop_
_entity_poly.entity_id
_entity_poly.type
_entity_poly.pdbx_seq_one_letter_code
_entity_poly.pdbx_strand_id
1 'polypeptide(L)'
;AWHWEYTDKGDVRRVIDPLGHITAFVWDEQGNCIGQVDAKGNETHYRYNPRGQLIRQTDCSGYPTTLTYDEWGQLRSITNALNET
;
A
#
# COMPACT_ATOMS: atom_id res chain seq x y z
N ALA A 1 20.21 7.98 -12.83
CA ALA A 1 19.37 7.00 -13.57
C ALA A 1 18.43 6.34 -12.57
N TRP A 2 17.29 5.80 -13.02
CA TRP A 2 16.42 5.03 -12.14
C TRP A 2 17.10 3.73 -11.72
N HIS A 3 16.92 3.33 -10.47
CA HIS A 3 17.41 2.05 -9.94
C HIS A 3 16.28 1.34 -9.19
N TRP A 4 16.20 0.02 -9.39
CA TRP A 4 15.20 -0.83 -8.76
C TRP A 4 15.91 -1.94 -8.01
N GLU A 5 15.52 -2.13 -6.75
CA GLU A 5 15.90 -3.27 -5.93
C GLU A 5 14.66 -4.15 -5.78
N TYR A 6 14.84 -5.46 -5.92
CA TYR A 6 13.76 -6.44 -5.86
C TYR A 6 13.93 -7.36 -4.64
N THR A 7 12.84 -7.96 -4.18
CA THR A 7 12.85 -9.07 -3.23
C THR A 7 13.24 -10.37 -3.95
N ASP A 8 13.49 -11.44 -3.19
CA ASP A 8 13.78 -12.78 -3.74
C ASP A 8 12.61 -13.34 -4.59
N LYS A 9 11.40 -12.83 -4.38
CA LYS A 9 10.20 -13.17 -5.17
C LYS A 9 10.06 -12.37 -6.46
N GLY A 10 10.91 -11.37 -6.66
CA GLY A 10 10.87 -10.46 -7.82
C GLY A 10 9.96 -9.24 -7.62
N ASP A 11 9.42 -9.02 -6.42
CA ASP A 11 8.63 -7.82 -6.12
C ASP A 11 9.54 -6.62 -5.90
N VAL A 12 9.11 -5.41 -6.29
CA VAL A 12 9.92 -4.20 -6.09
C VAL A 12 10.03 -3.89 -4.60
N ARG A 13 11.24 -3.96 -4.06
CA ARG A 13 11.55 -3.60 -2.67
C ARG A 13 11.85 -2.12 -2.52
N ARG A 14 12.64 -1.55 -3.44
CA ARG A 14 13.02 -0.13 -3.43
C ARG A 14 13.12 0.43 -4.84
N VAL A 15 12.73 1.68 -5.00
CA VAL A 15 12.93 2.48 -6.21
C VAL A 15 13.74 3.69 -5.83
N ILE A 16 14.82 3.93 -6.57
CA ILE A 16 15.66 5.11 -6.42
C ILE A 16 15.52 5.94 -7.69
N ASP A 17 15.07 7.18 -7.55
CA ASP A 17 14.93 8.10 -8.67
C ASP A 17 16.31 8.65 -9.13
N PRO A 18 16.39 9.34 -10.27
CA PRO A 18 17.65 9.92 -10.72
C PRO A 18 18.25 10.99 -9.79
N LEU A 19 17.46 11.53 -8.86
CA LEU A 19 17.88 12.52 -7.86
C LEU A 19 18.37 11.85 -6.57
N GLY A 20 18.26 10.52 -6.46
CA GLY A 20 18.66 9.74 -5.29
C GLY A 20 17.55 9.59 -4.23
N HIS A 21 16.32 10.02 -4.52
CA HIS A 21 15.18 9.82 -3.63
C HIS A 21 14.74 8.36 -3.63
N ILE A 22 14.39 7.84 -2.46
CA ILE A 22 14.15 6.41 -2.24
C ILE A 22 12.70 6.20 -1.83
N THR A 23 11.99 5.36 -2.56
CA THR A 23 10.69 4.82 -2.14
C THR A 23 10.87 3.33 -1.83
N ALA A 24 10.45 2.90 -0.64
CA ALA A 24 10.54 1.51 -0.19
C ALA A 24 9.16 0.87 -0.05
N PHE A 25 9.10 -0.45 -0.27
CA PHE A 25 7.89 -1.24 -0.21
C PHE A 25 8.10 -2.49 0.65
N VAL A 26 7.04 -2.90 1.35
CA VAL A 26 6.98 -4.09 2.19
C VAL A 26 5.87 -4.98 1.69
N TRP A 27 6.16 -6.26 1.51
CA TRP A 27 5.25 -7.25 0.93
C TRP A 27 4.95 -8.36 1.94
N ASP A 28 3.73 -8.88 1.93
CA ASP A 28 3.38 -10.09 2.67
C ASP A 28 3.79 -11.37 1.91
N GLU A 29 3.52 -12.53 2.51
CA GLU A 29 3.85 -13.81 1.88
C GLU A 29 3.04 -14.10 0.61
N GLN A 30 1.85 -13.50 0.48
CA GLN A 30 0.95 -13.63 -0.66
C GLN A 30 1.28 -12.65 -1.80
N GLY A 31 2.25 -11.76 -1.62
CA GLY A 31 2.65 -10.77 -2.62
C GLY A 31 1.79 -9.51 -2.60
N ASN A 32 1.07 -9.22 -1.50
CA ASN A 32 0.39 -7.94 -1.34
C ASN A 32 1.31 -6.92 -0.66
N CYS A 33 1.30 -5.68 -1.16
CA CYS A 33 2.06 -4.58 -0.57
C CYS A 33 1.41 -4.15 0.75
N ILE A 34 2.00 -4.45 1.90
CA ILE A 34 1.46 -4.11 3.22
C ILE A 34 2.02 -2.79 3.78
N GLY A 35 3.05 -2.24 3.14
CA GLY A 35 3.65 -0.98 3.57
C GLY A 35 4.44 -0.30 2.47
N GLN A 36 4.43 1.03 2.48
CA GLN A 36 5.23 1.87 1.61
C GLN A 36 5.81 3.03 2.43
N VAL A 37 7.06 3.38 2.17
CA VAL A 37 7.69 4.59 2.71
C VAL A 37 8.15 5.43 1.52
N ASP A 38 7.65 6.66 1.41
CA ASP A 38 8.09 7.58 0.36
C ASP A 38 9.45 8.23 0.69
N ALA A 39 9.99 8.97 -0.27
CA ALA A 39 11.28 9.64 -0.10
C ALA A 39 11.29 10.76 0.95
N LYS A 40 10.12 11.22 1.39
CA LYS A 40 9.97 12.21 2.48
C LYS A 40 9.86 11.52 3.85
N GLY A 41 9.86 10.19 3.90
CA GLY A 41 9.67 9.41 5.11
C GLY A 41 8.20 9.24 5.50
N ASN A 42 7.25 9.57 4.62
CA ASN A 42 5.84 9.31 4.87
C ASN A 42 5.56 7.82 4.71
N GLU A 43 5.00 7.22 5.75
CA GLU A 43 4.62 5.82 5.75
C GLU A 43 3.15 5.66 5.36
N THR A 44 2.85 4.65 4.55
CA THR A 44 1.49 4.22 4.24
C THR A 44 1.39 2.72 4.47
N HIS A 45 0.36 2.29 5.19
CA HIS A 45 0.11 0.88 5.49
C HIS A 45 -1.15 0.39 4.83
N TYR A 46 -1.13 -0.87 4.39
CA TYR A 46 -2.24 -1.49 3.71
C TYR A 46 -2.63 -2.80 4.41
N ARG A 47 -3.91 -3.13 4.41
CA ARG A 47 -4.44 -4.41 4.89
C ARG A 47 -5.40 -4.98 3.86
N TYR A 48 -5.29 -6.29 3.66
CA TYR A 48 -6.07 -7.03 2.69
C TYR A 48 -6.94 -8.07 3.39
N ASN A 49 -8.06 -8.43 2.77
CA ASN A 49 -8.85 -9.59 3.17
C ASN A 49 -8.25 -10.89 2.58
N PRO A 50 -8.73 -12.08 2.97
CA PRO A 50 -8.24 -13.36 2.43
C PRO A 50 -8.42 -13.55 0.91
N ARG A 51 -9.23 -12.70 0.25
CA ARG A 51 -9.40 -12.67 -1.20
C ARG A 51 -8.40 -11.73 -1.90
N GLY A 52 -7.45 -11.13 -1.17
CA GLY A 52 -6.47 -10.19 -1.70
C GLY A 52 -7.03 -8.79 -1.99
N GLN A 53 -8.20 -8.45 -1.44
CA GLN A 53 -8.82 -7.14 -1.65
C GLN A 53 -8.44 -6.19 -0.52
N LEU A 54 -8.04 -4.96 -0.87
CA LEU A 54 -7.64 -3.93 0.09
C LEU A 54 -8.83 -3.51 0.95
N ILE A 55 -8.79 -3.75 2.25
CA ILE A 55 -9.86 -3.36 3.19
C ILE A 55 -9.51 -2.13 4.02
N ARG A 56 -8.23 -1.79 4.14
CA ARG A 56 -7.78 -0.62 4.89
C ARG A 56 -6.47 -0.08 4.34
N GLN A 57 -6.43 1.22 4.11
CA GLN A 57 -5.22 2.00 3.88
C GLN A 57 -5.08 2.99 5.03
N THR A 58 -3.88 3.20 5.56
CA THR A 58 -3.60 4.24 6.55
C THR A 58 -2.44 5.06 6.04
N ASP A 59 -2.67 6.34 5.81
CA ASP A 59 -1.64 7.27 5.31
C ASP A 59 -0.72 7.76 6.45
N CYS A 60 0.25 8.61 6.08
CA CYS A 60 1.20 9.16 7.04
C CYS A 60 0.59 10.14 8.04
N SER A 61 -0.64 10.60 7.81
CA SER A 61 -1.38 11.42 8.77
C SER A 61 -2.00 10.56 9.87
N GLY A 62 -1.89 9.22 9.78
CA GLY A 62 -2.46 8.26 10.73
C GLY A 62 -3.96 7.98 10.48
N TYR A 63 -4.49 8.54 9.40
CA TYR A 63 -5.91 8.58 9.11
C TYR A 63 -6.28 7.41 8.17
N PRO A 64 -7.17 6.49 8.60
CA PRO A 64 -7.47 5.32 7.80
C PRO A 64 -8.57 5.59 6.76
N THR A 65 -8.36 5.08 5.55
CA THR A 65 -9.41 4.85 4.56
C THR A 65 -9.78 3.37 4.57
N THR A 66 -11.06 3.06 4.76
CA THR A 66 -11.57 1.69 4.81
C THR A 66 -12.39 1.38 3.57
N LEU A 67 -12.26 0.16 3.05
CA LEU A 67 -13.02 -0.30 1.89
C LEU A 67 -13.78 -1.57 2.26
N THR A 68 -15.03 -1.66 1.82
CA THR A 68 -15.87 -2.84 2.03
C THR A 68 -16.32 -3.39 0.69
N TYR A 69 -16.50 -4.71 0.64
CA TYR A 69 -16.90 -5.42 -0.58
C TYR A 69 -18.13 -6.28 -0.28
N ASP A 70 -18.94 -6.51 -1.31
CA ASP A 70 -20.04 -7.47 -1.24
C ASP A 70 -19.56 -8.92 -1.44
N GLU A 71 -20.50 -9.87 -1.40
CA GLU A 71 -20.19 -11.29 -1.52
C GLU A 71 -19.60 -11.68 -2.88
N TRP A 72 -19.92 -10.89 -3.93
CA TRP A 72 -19.39 -11.04 -5.29
C TRP A 72 -18.05 -10.31 -5.49
N GLY A 73 -17.53 -9.67 -4.44
CA GLY A 73 -16.26 -8.96 -4.45
C GLY A 73 -16.33 -7.58 -5.10
N GLN A 74 -17.52 -7.03 -5.33
CA GLN A 74 -17.69 -5.66 -5.81
C GLN A 74 -17.52 -4.67 -4.66
N LEU A 75 -16.92 -3.52 -4.97
CA LEU A 75 -16.73 -2.45 -3.98
C LEU A 75 -18.08 -1.88 -3.55
N ARG A 76 -18.33 -1.89 -2.24
CA ARG A 76 -19.62 -1.57 -1.63
C ARG A 76 -19.62 -0.19 -0.98
N SER A 77 -18.50 0.19 -0.37
CA SER A 77 -18.30 1.52 0.21
C SER A 77 -16.81 1.78 0.42
N ILE A 78 -16.42 3.04 0.27
CA ILE A 78 -15.14 3.59 0.72
C ILE A 78 -15.49 4.55 1.85
N THR A 79 -14.79 4.48 2.98
CA THR A 79 -14.95 5.45 4.07
C THR A 79 -13.59 6.08 4.31
N ASN A 80 -13.47 7.37 3.99
CA ASN A 80 -12.24 8.10 4.29
C ASN A 80 -12.16 8.44 5.79
N ALA A 81 -11.04 9.03 6.22
CA ALA A 81 -10.85 9.38 7.63
C ALA A 81 -11.72 10.54 8.14
N LEU A 82 -12.42 11.24 7.25
CA LEU A 82 -13.45 12.23 7.58
C LEU A 82 -14.84 11.58 7.67
N ASN A 83 -14.93 10.25 7.61
CA ASN A 83 -16.17 9.48 7.52
C ASN A 83 -17.05 9.84 6.31
N GLU A 84 -16.47 10.44 5.29
CA GLU A 84 -17.16 10.67 4.03
C GLU A 84 -17.09 9.39 3.19
N THR A 85 -18.24 9.03 2.62
CA THR A 85 -18.43 7.86 1.75
C THR A 85 -18.77 8.27 0.34
#